data_AF-A0A1E5LD73-F1
#
_entry.id   AF-A0A1E5LD73-F1
#
_cell.length_a   1.000
_cell.length_b   1.000
_cell.length_c   1.000
_cell.angle_alpha   90.00
_cell.angle_beta   90.00
_cell.angle_gamma   90.00
#
_symmetry.space_group_name_H-M   'P 1'
#
loop_
_entity.id
_entity.type
_entity.pdbx_description
1 polymer ?
#
loop_
_entity_poly.entity_id
_entity_poly.type
_entity_poly.pdbx_seq_one_letter_code
_entity_poly.pdbx_strand_id
1 'polypeptide(L)'
;MSLPNLPNPFNNLPDFDKENVLLFLLATVGQEELGLAHIINAEGEKVQAAVAAFEKRDISIEQLLSTNESVSSVMKRVLQKEILLDFKVDDVVELLKDH
;
A
#
# COMPACT_ATOMS: atom_id res chain seq x y z
N MET A 1 -31.03 -10.94 -21.50
CA MET A 1 -30.18 -11.93 -20.81
C MET A 1 -30.09 -11.50 -19.35
N SER A 2 -30.48 -12.34 -18.40
CA SER A 2 -30.36 -12.03 -16.96
C SER A 2 -28.89 -12.12 -16.54
N LEU A 3 -28.44 -11.16 -15.73
CA LEU A 3 -27.12 -11.19 -15.10
C LEU A 3 -26.94 -12.50 -14.29
N PRO A 4 -25.71 -13.05 -14.19
CA PRO A 4 -25.44 -14.16 -13.29
C PRO A 4 -25.75 -13.78 -11.84
N ASN A 5 -26.52 -14.61 -11.12
CA ASN A 5 -26.71 -14.44 -9.68
C ASN A 5 -25.38 -14.71 -8.97
N LEU A 6 -24.77 -13.65 -8.43
CA LEU A 6 -23.59 -13.76 -7.59
C LEU A 6 -23.96 -14.48 -6.27
N PRO A 7 -23.02 -15.19 -5.62
CA PRO A 7 -23.28 -15.82 -4.33
C PRO A 7 -23.65 -14.78 -3.25
N ASN A 8 -24.55 -15.10 -2.32
CA ASN A 8 -24.79 -14.26 -1.13
C ASN A 8 -23.46 -14.09 -0.37
N PRO A 9 -22.98 -12.88 -0.05
CA PRO A 9 -23.70 -11.62 0.28
C PRO A 9 -23.83 -10.59 -0.86
N PHE A 10 -23.37 -10.90 -2.08
CA PHE A 10 -23.31 -9.94 -3.19
C PHE A 10 -24.67 -9.55 -3.77
N ASN A 11 -25.74 -10.29 -3.47
CA ASN A 11 -27.11 -10.00 -3.92
C ASN A 11 -27.79 -8.84 -3.17
N ASN A 12 -27.21 -8.34 -2.07
CA ASN A 12 -27.73 -7.22 -1.29
C ASN A 12 -26.87 -5.95 -1.42
N LEU A 13 -25.94 -5.93 -2.38
CA LEU A 13 -25.19 -4.72 -2.66
C LEU A 13 -26.14 -3.68 -3.27
N PRO A 14 -26.03 -2.39 -2.89
CA PRO A 14 -26.78 -1.33 -3.56
C PRO A 14 -26.45 -1.35 -5.06
N ASP A 15 -27.40 -0.96 -5.91
CA ASP A 15 -27.13 -0.74 -7.32
C ASP A 15 -26.00 0.29 -7.43
N PHE A 16 -24.81 -0.16 -7.80
CA PHE A 16 -23.69 0.73 -8.09
C PHE A 16 -23.74 1.07 -9.58
N ASP A 17 -23.81 2.36 -9.90
CA ASP A 17 -23.42 2.79 -11.23
C ASP A 17 -21.90 2.60 -11.44
N LYS A 18 -21.49 2.52 -12.70
CA LYS A 18 -20.08 2.27 -13.08
C LYS A 18 -19.14 3.31 -12.46
N GLU A 19 -19.57 4.56 -12.36
CA GLU A 19 -18.79 5.66 -11.77
C GLU A 19 -18.51 5.43 -10.28
N ASN A 20 -19.53 5.04 -9.50
CA ASN A 20 -19.37 4.72 -8.09
C ASN A 20 -18.41 3.55 -7.87
N VAL A 21 -18.50 2.48 -8.67
CA VAL A 21 -17.56 1.34 -8.57
C VAL A 21 -16.13 1.80 -8.82
N LEU A 22 -15.90 2.61 -9.87
CA LEU A 22 -14.57 3.11 -10.21
C LEU A 22 -14.01 4.05 -9.13
N LEU A 23 -14.85 4.92 -8.56
CA LEU A 23 -14.48 5.77 -7.44
C LEU A 23 -14.11 4.94 -6.19
N PHE A 24 -14.87 3.89 -5.89
CA PHE A 24 -14.52 2.98 -4.79
C PHE A 24 -13.21 2.25 -5.05
N LEU A 25 -12.93 1.83 -6.29
CA LEU A 25 -11.64 1.22 -6.64
C LEU A 25 -10.47 2.21 -6.42
N LEU A 26 -10.59 3.46 -6.86
CA LEU A 26 -9.61 4.50 -6.55
C LEU A 26 -9.46 4.73 -5.04
N ALA A 27 -10.56 4.76 -4.30
CA ALA A 27 -10.52 4.89 -2.84
C ALA A 27 -9.75 3.72 -2.18
N THR A 28 -9.87 2.49 -2.71
CA THR A 28 -9.05 1.37 -2.21
C THR A 28 -7.56 1.58 -2.47
N VAL A 29 -7.17 2.15 -3.62
CA VAL A 29 -5.76 2.50 -3.87
C VAL A 29 -5.27 3.51 -2.84
N GLY A 30 -6.02 4.59 -2.61
CA GLY A 30 -5.64 5.59 -1.61
C GLY A 30 -5.52 5.02 -0.19
N GLN A 31 -6.34 4.03 0.18
CA GLN A 31 -6.19 3.33 1.46
C GLN A 31 -4.92 2.47 1.52
N GLU A 32 -4.54 1.83 0.41
CA GLU A 32 -3.27 1.10 0.32
C GLU A 32 -2.07 2.05 0.43
N GLU A 33 -2.12 3.24 -0.20
CA GLU A 33 -1.08 4.28 -0.09
C GLU A 33 -0.94 4.80 1.35
N LEU A 34 -2.05 5.03 2.06
CA LEU A 34 -2.02 5.39 3.48
C LEU A 34 -1.34 4.30 4.33
N GLY A 35 -1.62 3.03 4.03
CA GLY A 35 -0.94 1.90 4.64
C GLY A 35 0.57 1.90 4.37
N LEU A 36 0.99 2.17 3.13
CA LEU A 36 2.40 2.32 2.77
C LEU A 36 3.07 3.48 3.51
N ALA A 37 2.39 4.62 3.65
CA ALA A 37 2.90 5.77 4.40
C ALA A 37 3.17 5.41 5.87
N HIS A 38 2.30 4.62 6.51
CA HIS A 38 2.53 4.12 7.86
C HIS A 38 3.74 3.19 7.96
N ILE A 39 3.96 2.32 6.97
CA ILE A 39 5.15 1.48 6.90
C ILE A 39 6.41 2.33 6.78
N ILE A 40 6.42 3.31 5.87
CA ILE A 40 7.55 4.22 5.68
C ILE A 40 7.88 4.95 6.98
N ASN A 41 6.88 5.48 7.68
CA ASN A 41 7.06 6.14 8.97
C ASN A 41 7.64 5.19 10.02
N ALA A 42 7.09 3.97 10.15
CA ALA A 42 7.57 2.98 11.10
C ALA A 42 9.02 2.55 10.83
N GLU A 43 9.39 2.39 9.56
CA GLU A 43 10.79 2.13 9.18
C GLU A 43 11.70 3.33 9.49
N GLY A 44 11.21 4.57 9.33
CA GLY A 44 11.91 5.79 9.75
C GLY A 44 12.16 5.84 11.26
N GLU A 45 11.13 5.55 12.07
CA GLU A 45 11.24 5.46 13.53
C GLU A 45 12.23 4.37 13.96
N LYS A 46 12.25 3.22 13.26
CA LYS A 46 13.21 2.14 13.49
C LYS A 46 14.65 2.59 13.27
N VAL A 47 14.92 3.34 12.19
CA VAL A 47 16.25 3.91 11.92
C VAL A 47 16.66 4.87 13.03
N GLN A 48 15.76 5.80 13.43
CA GLN A 48 16.03 6.75 14.50
C GLN A 48 16.36 6.04 15.83
N ALA A 49 15.58 5.01 16.19
CA ALA A 49 15.80 4.21 17.39
C ALA A 49 17.16 3.49 17.35
N ALA A 50 17.53 2.90 16.22
CA ALA A 50 18.82 2.23 16.06
C ALA A 50 20.00 3.19 16.15
N VAL A 51 19.91 4.38 15.53
CA VAL A 51 20.94 5.42 15.65
C VAL A 51 21.08 5.87 17.10
N ALA A 52 19.97 6.15 17.78
CA ALA A 52 19.99 6.55 19.19
C ALA A 52 20.58 5.48 20.12
N ALA A 53 20.30 4.20 19.84
CA ALA A 53 20.89 3.08 20.57
C ALA A 53 22.41 2.96 20.31
N PHE A 54 22.85 3.20 19.07
CA PHE A 54 24.27 3.17 18.72
C PHE A 54 25.05 4.29 19.40
N GLU A 55 24.52 5.52 19.44
CA GLU A 55 25.13 6.65 20.15
C GLU A 55 25.30 6.38 21.65
N LYS A 56 24.36 5.65 22.25
CA LYS A 56 24.42 5.21 23.66
C LYS A 56 25.33 4.01 23.89
N ARG A 57 25.90 3.42 22.83
CA ARG A 57 26.69 2.18 22.85
C ARG A 57 25.89 0.94 23.30
N ASP A 58 24.57 0.97 23.13
CA ASP A 58 23.68 -0.15 23.44
C ASP A 58 23.70 -1.23 22.33
N ILE A 59 24.08 -0.84 21.10
CA ILE A 59 24.26 -1.74 19.96
C ILE A 59 25.62 -1.54 19.28
N SER A 60 26.11 -2.58 18.61
CA SER A 60 27.34 -2.53 17.81
C SER A 60 27.10 -1.92 16.42
N ILE A 61 28.20 -1.60 15.73
CA ILE A 61 28.13 -1.10 14.34
C ILE A 61 27.53 -2.15 13.40
N GLU A 62 27.79 -3.43 13.63
CA GLU A 62 27.22 -4.53 12.85
C GLU A 62 25.70 -4.61 13.02
N GLN A 63 25.18 -4.38 14.23
CA GLN A 63 23.74 -4.33 14.48
C GLN A 63 23.08 -3.11 13.82
N LEU A 64 23.76 -1.96 13.81
CA LEU A 64 23.29 -0.78 13.10
C LEU A 64 23.22 -1.02 11.57
N LEU A 65 24.27 -1.60 10.99
CA LEU A 65 24.31 -1.95 9.57
C LEU A 65 23.24 -2.99 9.20
N SER A 66 23.05 -4.00 10.04
CA SER A 66 21.99 -5.00 9.85
C SER A 66 20.58 -4.37 9.88
N THR A 67 20.37 -3.38 10.75
CA THR A 67 19.11 -2.61 10.76
C THR A 67 18.93 -1.84 9.45
N ASN A 68 19.98 -1.18 8.97
CA ASN A 68 19.94 -0.43 7.71
C ASN A 68 19.65 -1.34 6.49
N GLU A 69 20.25 -2.54 6.45
CA GLU A 69 19.98 -3.52 5.40
C GLU A 69 18.53 -4.02 5.44
N SER A 70 17.99 -4.26 6.64
CA SER A 70 16.59 -4.64 6.85
C SER A 70 15.63 -3.56 6.36
N VAL A 71 15.84 -2.30 6.77
CA VAL A 71 15.05 -1.13 6.31
C VAL A 71 15.13 -0.99 4.80
N SER A 72 16.33 -1.10 4.22
CA SER A 72 16.53 -1.03 2.77
C SER A 72 15.75 -2.13 2.02
N SER A 73 15.68 -3.34 2.59
CA SER A 73 14.89 -4.44 2.04
C SER A 73 13.39 -4.15 2.07
N VAL A 74 12.88 -3.58 3.17
CA VAL A 74 11.47 -3.16 3.28
C VAL A 74 11.17 -2.04 2.29
N MET A 75 12.02 -1.02 2.18
CA MET A 75 11.83 0.10 1.25
C MET A 75 11.79 -0.35 -0.22
N LYS A 76 12.60 -1.35 -0.60
CA LYS A 76 12.52 -1.97 -1.93
C LYS A 76 11.16 -2.62 -2.18
N ARG A 77 10.56 -3.26 -1.18
CA ARG A 77 9.23 -3.89 -1.28
C ARG A 77 8.12 -2.85 -1.32
N VAL A 78 8.26 -1.75 -0.57
CA VAL A 78 7.34 -0.60 -0.65
C VAL A 78 7.34 -0.01 -2.06
N LEU A 79 8.52 0.21 -2.65
CA LEU A 79 8.62 0.70 -4.03
C LEU A 79 7.98 -0.27 -5.05
N GLN A 80 8.21 -1.58 -4.89
CA GLN A 80 7.56 -2.58 -5.74
C GLN A 80 6.04 -2.54 -5.63
N LYS A 81 5.51 -2.33 -4.41
CA LYS A 81 4.07 -2.18 -4.20
C LYS A 81 3.54 -0.90 -4.82
N GLU A 82 4.27 0.21 -4.73
CA GLU A 82 3.91 1.48 -5.37
C GLU A 82 3.74 1.32 -6.89
N ILE A 83 4.68 0.64 -7.55
CA ILE A 83 4.58 0.33 -8.99
C ILE A 83 3.32 -0.50 -9.31
N LEU A 84 2.94 -1.44 -8.44
CA LEU A 84 1.71 -2.22 -8.63
C LEU A 84 0.44 -1.38 -8.40
N LEU A 85 0.49 -0.40 -7.50
CA LEU A 85 -0.61 0.54 -7.29
C LEU A 85 -0.78 1.47 -8.49
N ASP A 86 0.32 1.94 -9.07
CA ASP A 86 0.34 2.76 -10.29
C ASP A 86 -0.38 2.05 -11.45
N PHE A 87 -0.04 0.79 -11.72
CA PHE A 87 -0.76 -0.02 -12.72
C PHE A 87 -2.25 -0.16 -12.42
N LYS A 88 -2.64 -0.32 -11.14
CA LYS A 88 -4.06 -0.40 -10.75
C LYS A 88 -4.77 0.93 -10.97
N VAL A 89 -4.12 2.06 -10.75
CA VAL A 89 -4.68 3.39 -11.05
C VAL A 89 -4.85 3.57 -12.55
N ASP A 90 -3.85 3.23 -13.34
CA ASP A 90 -3.91 3.31 -14.80
C ASP A 90 -5.09 2.51 -15.36
N ASP A 91 -5.28 1.26 -14.93
CA ASP A 91 -6.41 0.42 -15.31
C ASP A 91 -7.77 1.09 -14.98
N VAL A 92 -7.90 1.66 -13.78
CA VAL A 92 -9.13 2.32 -13.34
C VAL A 92 -9.38 3.61 -14.12
N VAL A 93 -8.33 4.38 -14.41
CA VAL A 93 -8.40 5.62 -15.21
C VAL A 93 -8.77 5.30 -16.66
N GLU A 94 -8.27 4.22 -17.23
CA GLU A 94 -8.66 3.78 -18.58
C GLU A 94 -10.17 3.44 -18.64
N LEU A 95 -10.68 2.71 -17.64
CA LEU A 95 -12.10 2.38 -17.55
C LEU A 95 -13.03 3.60 -17.39
N LEU A 96 -12.52 4.69 -16.82
CA LEU A 96 -13.21 5.98 -16.70
C LEU A 96 -13.27 6.74 -18.04
N LYS A 97 -12.29 6.55 -18.94
CA LYS A 97 -12.21 7.24 -20.24
C LYS A 97 -13.14 6.68 -21.32
N ASP A 98 -13.63 5.46 -21.17
CA ASP A 98 -14.62 4.84 -22.07
C ASP A 98 -16.05 5.43 -21.92
N HIS A 99 -16.14 6.75 -21.70
CA HIS A 99 -17.36 7.55 -21.56
C HIS A 99 -17.34 8.77 -22.49
#